data_AF-A0A1A2PLW4-F1
#
_entry.id   AF-A0A1A2PLW4-F1
#
_cell.length_a   1.000
_cell.length_b   1.000
_cell.length_c   1.000
_cell.angle_alpha   90.00
_cell.angle_beta   90.00
_cell.angle_gamma   90.00
#
_symmetry.space_group_name_H-M   'P 1'
#
loop_
_entity.id
_entity.type
_entity.pdbx_description
1 polymer ?
#
loop_
_entity_poly.entity_id
_entity_poly.type
_entity_poly.pdbx_seq_one_letter_code
_entity_poly.pdbx_strand_id
1 'polypeptide(L)'
;VPEPETLHRGVRRLESGCYARIRPGRQPEITRYFVPRFAVTPITRDNEQARYDEITAVLEDSVAKHMRADVTVGAFLSGGIDSTAIAALAIRHNPKLITFTTGFEREGFSEIDVAVASAEAIGARHIAKVVHPDEFVAALPEIVWYLDEPVADPALVPLFFVAREARKHVKVVLSGEGADELFGGYTIYREPLSLKPFDYLPRPLRRSMGKVSKPLPEGMRGKSLLHRGSMTLEERYYGNARSFSDAQLRDVLPGFRPEWTHTDVTASVYAQSAGWDPVARMQHIDLFTWLRGDILVKADKMTMANSLELRVPFLDPEVFAVASRLPVDAKITRTTTKYALRRALEPIVPAHVLHRPKLGFPVPIRHWLRAGELLDWAYGLVASSQAGHLVDLGAVRRMLDEHRNGAGDHSRRLWTLLIFMLWHAIFVERSVVPQISEPHYPVQL
;
A
#
# COMPACT_ATOMS: atom_id res chain seq x y z
N VAL A 1 0.81 -12.36 -3.80
CA VAL A 1 0.92 -13.70 -3.16
C VAL A 1 1.82 -13.55 -1.94
N PRO A 2 1.60 -14.25 -0.82
CA PRO A 2 2.49 -14.10 0.34
C PRO A 2 3.89 -14.66 0.03
N GLU A 3 4.93 -13.88 0.32
CA GLU A 3 6.31 -14.38 0.27
C GLU A 3 6.50 -15.56 1.23
N PRO A 4 7.33 -16.56 0.88
CA PRO A 4 8.19 -16.66 -0.31
C PRO A 4 7.50 -17.28 -1.55
N GLU A 5 6.19 -17.57 -1.47
CA GLU A 5 5.48 -18.24 -2.56
C GLU A 5 5.22 -17.30 -3.74
N THR A 6 5.03 -17.89 -4.92
CA THR A 6 4.58 -17.21 -6.14
C THR A 6 3.41 -18.00 -6.74
N LEU A 7 2.73 -17.44 -7.74
CA LEU A 7 1.73 -18.21 -8.51
C LEU A 7 2.36 -19.15 -9.54
N HIS A 8 3.69 -19.25 -9.60
CA HIS A 8 4.40 -20.14 -10.52
C HIS A 8 4.96 -21.36 -9.80
N ARG A 9 4.71 -22.55 -10.36
CA ARG A 9 5.28 -23.79 -9.82
C ARG A 9 6.81 -23.77 -9.99
N GLY A 10 7.53 -24.05 -8.91
CA GLY A 10 8.99 -24.14 -8.93
C GLY A 10 9.72 -22.79 -8.83
N VAL A 11 9.00 -21.68 -8.74
CA VAL A 11 9.58 -20.34 -8.53
C VAL A 11 9.21 -19.85 -7.14
N ARG A 12 10.24 -19.45 -6.37
CA ARG A 12 10.09 -18.90 -5.01
C ARG A 12 10.93 -17.63 -4.88
N ARG A 13 10.43 -16.69 -4.10
CA ARG A 13 11.14 -15.45 -3.76
C ARG A 13 12.10 -15.69 -2.61
N LEU A 14 13.26 -15.05 -2.65
CA LEU A 14 14.07 -14.86 -1.45
C LEU A 14 13.37 -13.79 -0.60
N GLU A 15 12.94 -14.16 0.61
CA GLU A 15 12.25 -13.21 1.50
C GLU A 15 13.13 -12.00 1.85
N SER A 16 12.50 -10.86 2.06
CA SER A 16 13.18 -9.67 2.57
C SER A 16 13.89 -9.93 3.91
N GLY A 17 15.06 -9.33 4.09
CA GLY A 17 15.90 -9.50 5.28
C GLY A 17 16.59 -10.87 5.38
N CYS A 18 16.66 -11.60 4.26
CA CYS A 18 17.36 -12.88 4.14
C CYS A 18 18.46 -12.83 3.07
N TYR A 19 19.48 -13.67 3.22
CA TYR A 19 20.38 -14.05 2.14
C TYR A 19 20.30 -15.57 1.91
N ALA A 20 20.72 -16.04 0.73
CA ALA A 20 20.78 -17.45 0.41
C ALA A 20 22.21 -17.86 0.02
N ARG A 21 22.64 -19.05 0.46
CA ARG A 21 23.87 -19.70 -0.02
C ARG A 21 23.48 -20.90 -0.88
N ILE A 22 23.97 -20.92 -2.12
CA ILE A 22 23.67 -21.97 -3.09
C ILE A 22 24.96 -22.74 -3.39
N ARG A 23 24.88 -24.07 -3.41
CA ARG A 23 25.97 -24.96 -3.82
C ARG A 23 25.46 -25.93 -4.90
N PRO A 24 26.26 -26.25 -5.93
CA PRO A 24 25.85 -27.23 -6.95
C PRO A 24 25.35 -28.54 -6.31
N GLY A 25 24.19 -29.02 -6.76
CA GLY A 25 23.57 -30.26 -6.25
C GLY A 25 22.93 -30.18 -4.85
N ARG A 26 22.87 -29.00 -4.22
CA ARG A 26 22.23 -28.78 -2.90
C ARG A 26 21.06 -27.80 -3.04
N GLN A 27 20.07 -27.96 -2.16
CA GLN A 27 19.01 -26.96 -1.99
C GLN A 27 19.58 -25.65 -1.42
N PRO A 28 19.02 -24.48 -1.78
CA PRO A 28 19.44 -23.21 -1.21
C PRO A 28 19.33 -23.17 0.33
N GLU A 29 20.40 -22.74 1.00
CA GLU A 29 20.40 -22.47 2.45
C GLU A 29 20.03 -21.00 2.69
N ILE A 30 18.81 -20.73 3.17
CA ILE A 30 18.32 -19.37 3.43
C ILE A 30 18.57 -18.99 4.89
N THR A 31 19.16 -17.82 5.11
CA THR A 31 19.42 -17.28 6.46
C THR A 31 18.83 -15.87 6.58
N ARG A 32 17.96 -15.67 7.57
CA ARG A 32 17.44 -14.35 7.94
C ARG A 32 18.47 -13.60 8.78
N TYR A 33 18.88 -12.41 8.32
CA TYR A 33 19.82 -11.55 9.05
C TYR A 33 19.12 -10.35 9.70
N PHE A 34 17.92 -9.99 9.23
CA PHE A 34 17.14 -8.89 9.78
C PHE A 34 15.82 -9.41 10.38
N VAL A 35 15.58 -9.04 11.64
CA VAL A 35 14.34 -9.31 12.37
C VAL A 35 13.87 -7.97 12.96
N PRO A 36 12.78 -7.37 12.46
CA PRO A 36 12.29 -6.11 12.97
C PRO A 36 11.82 -6.28 14.43
N ARG A 37 12.22 -5.36 15.30
CA ARG A 37 11.82 -5.34 16.72
C ARG A 37 11.36 -3.96 17.11
N PHE A 38 10.23 -3.87 17.80
CA PHE A 38 9.70 -2.61 18.34
C PHE A 38 10.04 -2.51 19.83
N ALA A 39 11.22 -1.97 20.13
CA ALA A 39 11.74 -1.80 21.49
C ALA A 39 11.40 -0.40 22.00
N VAL A 40 10.15 -0.24 22.46
CA VAL A 40 9.61 1.07 22.89
C VAL A 40 10.46 1.70 23.99
N THR A 41 10.82 2.97 23.79
CA THR A 41 11.42 3.85 24.79
C THR A 41 10.39 4.92 25.18
N PRO A 42 10.04 5.07 26.47
CA PRO A 42 9.06 6.06 26.90
C PRO A 42 9.46 7.50 26.53
N ILE A 43 8.48 8.27 26.07
CA ILE A 43 8.61 9.73 25.92
C ILE A 43 8.08 10.39 27.19
N THR A 44 8.91 11.20 27.82
CA THR A 44 8.58 12.03 28.98
C THR A 44 8.65 13.50 28.60
N ARG A 45 8.12 14.39 29.44
CA ARG A 45 8.20 15.84 29.19
C ARG A 45 9.64 16.34 29.02
N ASP A 46 10.59 15.72 29.72
CA ASP A 46 11.99 16.14 29.71
C ASP A 46 12.75 15.72 28.44
N ASN A 47 12.26 14.70 27.72
CA ASN A 47 12.93 14.17 26.52
C ASN A 47 12.10 14.32 25.23
N GLU A 48 10.88 14.83 25.31
CA GLU A 48 9.95 14.91 24.18
C GLU A 48 10.55 15.64 22.97
N GLN A 49 11.03 16.86 23.17
CA GLN A 49 11.63 17.63 22.07
C GLN A 49 12.84 16.91 21.48
N ALA A 50 13.71 16.34 22.32
CA ALA A 50 14.86 15.58 21.86
C ALA A 50 14.48 14.34 21.02
N ARG A 51 13.31 13.73 21.26
CA ARG A 51 12.79 12.63 20.42
C ARG A 51 12.27 13.13 19.08
N TYR A 52 11.66 14.31 19.03
CA TYR A 52 11.24 14.92 17.76
C TYR A 52 12.46 15.37 16.93
N ASP A 53 13.47 15.93 17.58
CA ASP A 53 14.72 16.33 16.94
C ASP A 53 15.47 15.10 16.38
N GLU A 54 15.44 13.96 17.08
CA GLU A 54 16.01 12.69 16.59
C GLU A 54 15.32 12.21 15.30
N ILE A 55 13.98 12.32 15.21
CA ILE A 55 13.22 12.00 13.99
C ILE A 55 13.63 12.93 12.84
N THR A 56 13.74 14.23 13.11
CA THR A 56 14.14 15.22 12.11
C THR A 56 15.55 14.95 11.61
N ALA A 57 16.52 14.78 12.53
CA ALA A 57 17.92 14.55 12.19
C ALA A 57 18.11 13.27 11.38
N VAL A 58 17.44 12.17 11.74
CA VAL A 58 17.58 10.90 11.02
C VAL A 58 16.94 10.96 9.62
N LEU A 59 15.85 11.71 9.45
CA LEU A 59 15.25 11.93 8.13
C LEU A 59 16.10 12.84 7.25
N GLU A 60 16.67 13.91 7.82
CA GLU A 60 17.62 14.78 7.12
C GLU A 60 18.85 14.00 6.62
N ASP A 61 19.46 13.20 7.50
CA ASP A 61 20.60 12.34 7.14
C ASP A 61 20.23 11.27 6.11
N SER A 62 19.07 10.62 6.26
CA SER A 62 18.58 9.64 5.28
C SER A 62 18.38 10.30 3.91
N VAL A 63 17.70 11.44 3.83
CA VAL A 63 17.50 12.14 2.54
C VAL A 63 18.84 12.58 1.95
N ALA A 64 19.77 13.09 2.75
CA ALA A 64 21.11 13.47 2.28
C ALA A 64 21.86 12.29 1.63
N LYS A 65 21.78 11.08 2.23
CA LYS A 65 22.37 9.86 1.66
C LYS A 65 21.68 9.43 0.38
N HIS A 66 20.34 9.50 0.32
CA HIS A 66 19.56 9.12 -0.86
C HIS A 66 19.66 10.15 -2.00
N MET A 67 20.08 11.38 -1.73
CA MET A 67 20.36 12.41 -2.74
C MET A 67 21.73 12.22 -3.44
N ARG A 68 22.59 11.32 -2.96
CA ARG A 68 23.89 11.04 -3.60
C ARG A 68 23.68 10.29 -4.92
N ALA A 69 23.90 10.98 -6.04
CA ALA A 69 23.85 10.41 -7.37
C ALA A 69 24.69 11.24 -8.35
N ASP A 70 25.28 10.57 -9.34
CA ASP A 70 25.95 11.24 -10.48
C ASP A 70 24.95 11.72 -11.54
N VAL A 71 23.65 11.51 -11.28
CA VAL A 71 22.53 11.80 -12.19
C VAL A 71 21.50 12.69 -11.51
N THR A 72 20.62 13.33 -12.29
CA THR A 72 19.56 14.17 -11.72
C THR A 72 18.57 13.35 -10.90
N VAL A 73 18.38 13.78 -9.64
CA VAL A 73 17.41 13.23 -8.70
C VAL A 73 16.17 14.14 -8.66
N GLY A 74 14.99 13.54 -8.78
CA GLY A 74 13.70 14.18 -8.54
C GLY A 74 12.99 13.62 -7.30
N ALA A 75 11.74 13.99 -7.09
CA ALA A 75 10.90 13.39 -6.05
C ALA A 75 9.45 13.24 -6.49
N PHE A 76 8.79 12.17 -6.05
CA PHE A 76 7.33 12.12 -6.12
C PHE A 76 6.74 13.00 -5.03
N LEU A 77 5.76 13.82 -5.40
CA LEU A 77 5.07 14.73 -4.50
C LEU A 77 3.56 14.49 -4.58
N SER A 78 3.00 14.10 -3.45
CA SER A 78 1.55 13.98 -3.27
C SER A 78 1.05 15.10 -2.34
N GLY A 79 -0.26 15.13 -2.07
CA GLY A 79 -0.81 16.06 -1.09
C GLY A 79 -0.50 15.70 0.37
N GLY A 80 0.25 14.63 0.61
CA GLY A 80 0.55 14.10 1.95
C GLY A 80 1.79 14.70 2.59
N ILE A 81 1.88 14.56 3.92
CA ILE A 81 3.03 15.03 4.72
C ILE A 81 4.33 14.30 4.36
N ASP A 82 4.25 13.02 4.01
CA ASP A 82 5.44 12.16 3.85
C ASP A 82 6.24 12.56 2.62
N SER A 83 5.61 12.60 1.46
CA SER A 83 6.23 13.02 0.20
C SER A 83 6.66 14.49 0.24
N THR A 84 5.86 15.35 0.87
CA THR A 84 6.21 16.78 1.07
C THR A 84 7.46 16.93 1.94
N ALA A 85 7.60 16.14 3.01
CA ALA A 85 8.80 16.17 3.86
C ALA A 85 10.04 15.73 3.09
N ILE A 86 9.95 14.64 2.32
CA ILE A 86 11.06 14.18 1.48
C ILE A 86 11.46 15.25 0.47
N ALA A 87 10.50 15.87 -0.23
CA ALA A 87 10.78 16.92 -1.21
C ALA A 87 11.38 18.19 -0.55
N ALA A 88 10.84 18.61 0.60
CA ALA A 88 11.32 19.77 1.35
C ALA A 88 12.74 19.59 1.90
N LEU A 89 13.11 18.36 2.27
CA LEU A 89 14.48 18.03 2.67
C LEU A 89 15.40 17.91 1.44
N ALA A 90 14.93 17.28 0.37
CA ALA A 90 15.72 17.06 -0.84
C ALA A 90 16.10 18.38 -1.54
N ILE A 91 15.21 19.38 -1.56
CA ILE A 91 15.49 20.66 -2.22
C ILE A 91 16.61 21.45 -1.55
N ARG A 92 16.88 21.20 -0.25
CA ARG A 92 18.03 21.78 0.46
C ARG A 92 19.37 21.29 -0.08
N HIS A 93 19.40 20.09 -0.68
CA HIS A 93 20.59 19.53 -1.33
C HIS A 93 20.64 19.83 -2.83
N ASN A 94 19.49 19.97 -3.48
CA ASN A 94 19.39 20.33 -4.88
C ASN A 94 18.31 21.43 -5.10
N PRO A 95 18.69 22.71 -5.20
CA PRO A 95 17.75 23.80 -5.46
C PRO A 95 17.00 23.70 -6.80
N LYS A 96 17.43 22.82 -7.72
CA LYS A 96 16.78 22.54 -9.01
C LYS A 96 15.94 21.27 -8.97
N LEU A 97 15.52 20.81 -7.80
CA LEU A 97 14.68 19.62 -7.64
C LEU A 97 13.42 19.72 -8.51
N ILE A 98 13.14 18.65 -9.26
CA ILE A 98 11.90 18.49 -10.01
C ILE A 98 11.02 17.50 -9.24
N THR A 99 9.79 17.90 -9.00
CA THR A 99 8.77 17.10 -8.33
C THR A 99 7.70 16.66 -9.31
N PHE A 100 7.17 15.46 -9.11
CA PHE A 100 6.20 14.86 -10.02
C PHE A 100 4.96 14.37 -9.27
N THR A 101 3.80 14.55 -9.88
CA THR A 101 2.53 14.02 -9.38
C THR A 101 1.68 13.48 -10.52
N THR A 102 0.62 12.77 -10.16
CA THR A 102 -0.37 12.27 -11.09
C THR A 102 -1.77 12.42 -10.52
N GLY A 103 -2.75 12.56 -11.39
CA GLY A 103 -4.15 12.64 -11.01
C GLY A 103 -5.07 12.28 -12.16
N PHE A 104 -6.37 12.40 -11.92
CA PHE A 104 -7.43 12.08 -12.88
C PHE A 104 -8.29 13.33 -13.12
N GLU A 105 -8.95 13.42 -14.28
CA GLU A 105 -9.88 14.50 -14.65
C GLU A 105 -11.23 14.38 -13.91
N ARG A 106 -11.21 14.19 -12.59
CA ARG A 106 -12.43 14.09 -11.80
C ARG A 106 -12.27 14.75 -10.44
N GLU A 107 -13.20 15.65 -10.15
CA GLU A 107 -13.27 16.35 -8.87
C GLU A 107 -13.34 15.34 -7.70
N GLY A 108 -12.54 15.60 -6.65
CA GLY A 108 -12.42 14.73 -5.48
C GLY A 108 -11.51 13.50 -5.65
N PHE A 109 -10.99 13.24 -6.85
CA PHE A 109 -10.06 12.14 -7.14
C PHE A 109 -8.67 12.60 -7.59
N SER A 110 -8.38 13.90 -7.49
CA SER A 110 -7.09 14.48 -7.85
C SER A 110 -6.42 15.12 -6.63
N GLU A 111 -5.15 14.76 -6.40
CA GLU A 111 -4.28 15.43 -5.43
C GLU A 111 -3.44 16.55 -6.07
N ILE A 112 -3.62 16.80 -7.36
CA ILE A 112 -2.77 17.70 -8.16
C ILE A 112 -2.72 19.10 -7.53
N ASP A 113 -3.86 19.71 -7.21
CA ASP A 113 -3.89 21.09 -6.69
C ASP A 113 -3.09 21.24 -5.39
N VAL A 114 -3.13 20.20 -4.54
CA VAL A 114 -2.40 20.20 -3.26
C VAL A 114 -0.92 19.98 -3.51
N ALA A 115 -0.55 19.07 -4.41
CA ALA A 115 0.84 18.84 -4.78
C ALA A 115 1.47 20.07 -5.43
N VAL A 116 0.72 20.80 -6.27
CA VAL A 116 1.12 22.10 -6.85
C VAL A 116 1.37 23.11 -5.73
N ALA A 117 0.40 23.32 -4.83
CA ALA A 117 0.55 24.24 -3.70
C ALA A 117 1.73 23.87 -2.79
N SER A 118 1.95 22.58 -2.54
CA SER A 118 3.12 22.09 -1.79
C SER A 118 4.43 22.36 -2.51
N ALA A 119 4.49 22.13 -3.83
CA ALA A 119 5.68 22.40 -4.63
C ALA A 119 6.03 23.89 -4.68
N GLU A 120 5.03 24.75 -4.85
CA GLU A 120 5.18 26.21 -4.81
C GLU A 120 5.70 26.66 -3.44
N ALA A 121 5.13 26.14 -2.36
CA ALA A 121 5.53 26.49 -1.00
C ALA A 121 6.99 26.09 -0.67
N ILE A 122 7.51 25.02 -1.26
CA ILE A 122 8.92 24.61 -1.09
C ILE A 122 9.85 25.15 -2.17
N GLY A 123 9.32 25.84 -3.20
CA GLY A 123 10.10 26.38 -4.32
C GLY A 123 10.57 25.34 -5.35
N ALA A 124 9.93 24.18 -5.44
CA ALA A 124 10.30 23.13 -6.39
C ALA A 124 9.62 23.33 -7.75
N ARG A 125 10.32 22.98 -8.84
CA ARG A 125 9.67 22.81 -10.15
C ARG A 125 8.72 21.61 -10.06
N HIS A 126 7.49 21.75 -10.53
CA HIS A 126 6.49 20.69 -10.47
C HIS A 126 5.98 20.27 -11.85
N ILE A 127 5.77 18.97 -12.04
CA ILE A 127 5.20 18.39 -13.26
C ILE A 127 4.07 17.44 -12.87
N ALA A 128 2.87 17.70 -13.38
CA ALA A 128 1.69 16.87 -13.14
C ALA A 128 1.29 16.11 -14.41
N LYS A 129 1.09 14.79 -14.31
CA LYS A 129 0.50 13.97 -15.37
C LYS A 129 -0.97 13.67 -15.04
N VAL A 130 -1.86 14.13 -15.90
CA VAL A 130 -3.27 13.72 -15.87
C VAL A 130 -3.42 12.41 -16.65
N VAL A 131 -4.04 11.41 -16.03
CA VAL A 131 -4.29 10.10 -16.64
C VAL A 131 -5.75 10.03 -17.08
N HIS A 132 -5.96 9.81 -18.37
CA HIS A 132 -7.31 9.62 -18.90
C HIS A 132 -7.78 8.15 -18.72
N PRO A 133 -9.10 7.89 -18.65
CA PRO A 133 -9.61 6.55 -18.43
C PRO A 133 -9.23 5.52 -19.52
N ASP A 134 -9.12 5.96 -20.77
CA ASP A 134 -8.70 5.15 -21.91
C ASP A 134 -7.21 4.75 -21.81
N GLU A 135 -6.33 5.70 -21.49
CA GLU A 135 -4.92 5.45 -21.18
C GLU A 135 -4.79 4.45 -20.01
N PHE A 136 -5.63 4.61 -18.99
CA PHE A 136 -5.66 3.74 -17.82
C PHE A 136 -5.95 2.29 -18.20
N VAL A 137 -6.99 2.04 -19.00
CA VAL A 137 -7.37 0.68 -19.44
C VAL A 137 -6.30 0.07 -20.34
N ALA A 138 -5.80 0.87 -21.30
CA ALA A 138 -4.81 0.40 -22.27
C ALA A 138 -3.49 -0.04 -21.62
N ALA A 139 -3.12 0.57 -20.48
CA ALA A 139 -1.90 0.23 -19.76
C ALA A 139 -2.00 -1.05 -18.91
N LEU A 140 -3.20 -1.56 -18.62
CA LEU A 140 -3.37 -2.68 -17.68
C LEU A 140 -2.63 -3.95 -18.08
N PRO A 141 -2.65 -4.41 -19.35
CA PRO A 141 -1.91 -5.62 -19.74
C PRO A 141 -0.40 -5.47 -19.52
N GLU A 142 0.17 -4.32 -19.84
CA GLU A 142 1.60 -4.02 -19.64
C GLU A 142 1.94 -3.96 -18.14
N ILE A 143 1.13 -3.27 -17.34
CA ILE A 143 1.32 -3.18 -15.88
C ILE A 143 1.28 -4.56 -15.22
N VAL A 144 0.26 -5.37 -15.54
CA VAL A 144 0.11 -6.73 -14.98
C VAL A 144 1.27 -7.62 -15.41
N TRP A 145 1.77 -7.45 -16.64
CA TRP A 145 2.96 -8.15 -17.10
C TRP A 145 4.19 -7.78 -16.26
N TYR A 146 4.48 -6.49 -16.05
CA TYR A 146 5.63 -6.08 -15.23
C TYR A 146 5.57 -6.54 -13.77
N LEU A 147 4.36 -6.70 -13.22
CA LEU A 147 4.18 -7.16 -11.84
C LEU A 147 4.48 -8.64 -11.65
N ASP A 148 4.39 -9.46 -12.70
CA ASP A 148 4.44 -10.94 -12.69
C ASP A 148 3.39 -11.63 -11.78
N GLU A 149 2.63 -10.88 -10.98
CA GLU A 149 1.60 -11.34 -10.05
C GLU A 149 0.35 -10.45 -10.11
N PRO A 150 -0.84 -10.99 -9.75
CA PRO A 150 -2.11 -10.27 -9.78
C PRO A 150 -2.25 -9.33 -8.56
N VAL A 151 -1.33 -8.37 -8.40
CA VAL A 151 -1.41 -7.33 -7.38
C VAL A 151 -2.53 -6.37 -7.75
N ALA A 152 -3.60 -6.34 -6.96
CA ALA A 152 -4.84 -5.64 -7.29
C ALA A 152 -4.99 -4.29 -6.59
N ASP A 153 -3.92 -3.49 -6.52
CA ASP A 153 -3.99 -2.10 -6.04
C ASP A 153 -4.21 -1.14 -7.24
N PRO A 154 -5.36 -0.45 -7.34
CA PRO A 154 -5.59 0.52 -8.40
C PRO A 154 -4.49 1.59 -8.51
N ALA A 155 -3.82 1.95 -7.42
CA ALA A 155 -2.76 2.96 -7.40
C ALA A 155 -1.50 2.58 -8.21
N LEU A 156 -1.36 1.32 -8.62
CA LEU A 156 -0.32 0.87 -9.56
C LEU A 156 -0.33 1.67 -10.86
N VAL A 157 -1.51 1.97 -11.39
CA VAL A 157 -1.67 2.62 -12.69
C VAL A 157 -1.22 4.09 -12.68
N PRO A 158 -1.72 4.97 -11.80
CA PRO A 158 -1.19 6.33 -11.71
C PRO A 158 0.31 6.34 -11.41
N LEU A 159 0.82 5.41 -10.59
CA LEU A 159 2.25 5.30 -10.32
C LEU A 159 3.07 4.98 -11.58
N PHE A 160 2.58 4.09 -12.43
CA PHE A 160 3.19 3.79 -13.72
C PHE A 160 3.28 5.03 -14.62
N PHE A 161 2.23 5.85 -14.66
CA PHE A 161 2.22 7.08 -15.47
C PHE A 161 3.12 8.18 -14.91
N VAL A 162 3.12 8.42 -13.59
CA VAL A 162 4.02 9.43 -12.99
C VAL A 162 5.48 9.01 -13.13
N ALA A 163 5.79 7.71 -13.02
CA ALA A 163 7.13 7.20 -13.27
C ALA A 163 7.56 7.43 -14.72
N ARG A 164 6.68 7.13 -15.68
CA ARG A 164 6.93 7.38 -17.11
C ARG A 164 7.19 8.86 -17.40
N GLU A 165 6.43 9.74 -16.77
CA GLU A 165 6.61 11.19 -16.91
C GLU A 165 7.94 11.63 -16.27
N ALA A 166 8.20 11.20 -15.03
CA ALA A 166 9.42 11.54 -14.31
C ALA A 166 10.68 11.09 -15.07
N ARG A 167 10.65 9.91 -15.69
CA ARG A 167 11.80 9.38 -16.45
C ARG A 167 12.22 10.26 -17.63
N LYS A 168 11.32 11.08 -18.17
CA LYS A 168 11.65 12.07 -19.22
C LYS A 168 12.58 13.18 -18.70
N HIS A 169 12.73 13.33 -17.39
CA HIS A 169 13.43 14.44 -16.75
C HIS A 169 14.54 14.00 -15.79
N VAL A 170 14.37 12.86 -15.13
CA VAL A 170 15.29 12.37 -14.09
C VAL A 170 15.51 10.86 -14.22
N LYS A 171 16.54 10.34 -13.55
CA LYS A 171 16.82 8.89 -13.49
C LYS A 171 16.52 8.27 -12.14
N VAL A 172 16.51 9.10 -11.11
CA VAL A 172 16.27 8.71 -9.72
C VAL A 172 15.14 9.59 -9.19
N VAL A 173 14.23 9.00 -8.44
CA VAL A 173 13.20 9.72 -7.68
C VAL A 173 13.20 9.28 -6.22
N LEU A 174 12.99 10.23 -5.31
CA LEU A 174 12.67 9.92 -3.92
C LEU A 174 11.16 9.77 -3.72
N SER A 175 10.76 8.88 -2.80
CA SER A 175 9.37 8.68 -2.41
C SER A 175 9.18 8.59 -0.90
N GLY A 176 7.97 8.91 -0.45
CA GLY A 176 7.55 8.86 0.95
C GLY A 176 7.09 7.49 1.45
N GLU A 177 7.27 6.41 0.67
CA GLU A 177 6.81 5.06 1.05
C GLU A 177 7.49 4.57 2.34
N GLY A 178 6.74 3.81 3.15
CA GLY A 178 7.20 3.28 4.44
C GLY A 178 6.87 4.16 5.65
N ALA A 179 6.56 5.44 5.44
CA ALA A 179 6.27 6.36 6.55
C ALA A 179 5.07 5.90 7.40
N ASP A 180 4.03 5.32 6.78
CA ASP A 180 2.85 4.85 7.49
C ASP A 180 3.12 3.61 8.33
N GLU A 181 3.87 2.67 7.78
CA GLU A 181 4.25 1.42 8.44
C GLU A 181 5.15 1.68 9.63
N LEU A 182 6.06 2.66 9.54
CA LEU A 182 7.01 2.96 10.61
C LEU A 182 6.44 3.89 11.69
N PHE A 183 5.74 4.96 11.29
CA PHE A 183 5.28 6.01 12.21
C PHE A 183 3.80 5.90 12.60
N GLY A 184 3.11 4.82 12.20
CA GLY A 184 1.72 4.57 12.59
C GLY A 184 0.73 5.45 11.85
N GLY A 185 0.77 5.41 10.52
CA GLY A 185 0.03 6.31 9.64
C GLY A 185 -1.38 5.88 9.23
N TYR A 186 -1.64 4.58 9.20
CA TYR A 186 -2.94 4.06 8.80
C TYR A 186 -3.99 4.29 9.88
N THR A 187 -5.18 4.74 9.46
CA THR A 187 -6.30 5.03 10.38
C THR A 187 -6.74 3.78 11.14
N ILE A 188 -6.58 2.59 10.56
CA ILE A 188 -6.88 1.32 11.22
C ILE A 188 -6.03 1.07 12.46
N TYR A 189 -4.82 1.64 12.56
CA TYR A 189 -3.99 1.53 13.76
C TYR A 189 -4.65 2.18 15.00
N ARG A 190 -5.67 3.04 14.81
CA ARG A 190 -6.49 3.59 15.91
C ARG A 190 -7.61 2.64 16.36
N GLU A 191 -7.84 1.53 15.65
CA GLU A 191 -8.87 0.56 15.99
C GLU A 191 -8.69 -0.01 17.41
N PRO A 192 -7.50 -0.45 17.86
CA PRO A 192 -7.31 -0.96 19.22
C PRO A 192 -7.73 0.06 20.30
N LEU A 193 -7.50 1.36 20.09
CA LEU A 193 -7.95 2.41 21.01
C LEU A 193 -9.48 2.48 21.09
N SER A 194 -10.16 2.25 19.97
CA SER A 194 -11.62 2.28 19.86
C SER A 194 -12.26 1.00 20.43
N LEU A 195 -11.53 -0.12 20.41
CA LEU A 195 -11.98 -1.41 20.92
C LEU A 195 -11.56 -1.69 22.37
N LYS A 196 -10.72 -0.83 22.98
CA LYS A 196 -10.26 -0.97 24.38
C LYS A 196 -11.38 -1.27 25.39
N PRO A 197 -12.60 -0.69 25.29
CA PRO A 197 -13.70 -1.04 26.21
C PRO A 197 -14.10 -2.53 26.16
N PHE A 198 -13.95 -3.20 25.01
CA PHE A 198 -14.28 -4.61 24.83
C PHE A 198 -13.26 -5.54 25.49
N ASP A 199 -12.04 -5.08 25.76
CA ASP A 199 -11.00 -5.87 26.43
C ASP A 199 -11.30 -6.07 27.92
N TYR A 200 -12.17 -5.25 28.51
CA TYR A 200 -12.66 -5.43 29.88
C TYR A 200 -13.76 -6.49 30.00
N LEU A 201 -14.32 -6.96 28.88
CA LEU A 201 -15.39 -7.97 28.88
C LEU A 201 -14.80 -9.38 28.96
N PRO A 202 -15.35 -10.28 29.80
CA PRO A 202 -14.95 -11.68 29.81
C PRO A 202 -15.12 -12.33 28.43
N ARG A 203 -14.18 -13.21 28.05
CA ARG A 203 -14.15 -13.90 26.74
C ARG A 203 -15.50 -14.49 26.30
N PRO A 204 -16.30 -15.16 27.16
CA PRO A 204 -17.59 -15.73 26.75
C PRO A 204 -18.60 -14.65 26.32
N LEU A 205 -18.65 -13.53 27.06
CA LEU A 205 -19.53 -12.40 26.77
C LEU A 205 -19.10 -11.72 25.46
N ARG A 206 -17.80 -11.47 25.32
CA ARG A 206 -17.20 -10.88 24.12
C ARG A 206 -17.51 -11.70 22.87
N ARG A 207 -17.37 -13.04 22.93
CA ARG A 207 -17.72 -13.95 21.81
C ARG A 207 -19.22 -13.93 21.48
N SER A 208 -20.07 -13.75 22.48
CA SER A 208 -21.52 -13.74 22.30
C SER A 208 -21.99 -12.49 21.53
N MET A 209 -21.29 -11.36 21.67
CA MET A 209 -21.56 -10.14 20.91
C MET A 209 -21.40 -10.33 19.39
N GLY A 210 -20.45 -11.19 18.98
CA GLY A 210 -20.28 -11.55 17.57
C GLY A 210 -21.54 -12.21 17.00
N LYS A 211 -22.20 -13.09 17.78
CA LYS A 211 -23.47 -13.73 17.39
C LYS A 211 -24.61 -12.71 17.29
N VAL A 212 -24.67 -11.74 18.20
CA VAL A 212 -25.67 -10.65 18.21
C VAL A 212 -25.45 -9.69 17.03
N SER A 213 -24.22 -9.53 16.55
CA SER A 213 -23.94 -8.66 15.40
C SER A 213 -24.39 -9.23 14.05
N LYS A 214 -24.47 -10.57 13.92
CA LYS A 214 -24.83 -11.26 12.67
C LYS A 214 -26.21 -10.89 12.09
N PRO A 215 -27.31 -10.87 12.88
CA PRO A 215 -28.63 -10.52 12.36
C PRO A 215 -28.81 -9.02 12.06
N LEU A 216 -27.88 -8.16 12.46
CA LEU A 216 -28.01 -6.71 12.20
C LEU A 216 -27.85 -6.41 10.69
N PRO A 217 -28.63 -5.49 10.11
CA PRO A 217 -28.48 -5.07 8.73
C PRO A 217 -27.06 -4.59 8.39
N GLU A 218 -26.59 -4.91 7.17
CA GLU A 218 -25.36 -4.30 6.65
C GLU A 218 -25.46 -2.76 6.63
N GLY A 219 -24.39 -2.07 7.01
CA GLY A 219 -24.37 -0.60 7.11
C GLY A 219 -24.97 -0.02 8.40
N MET A 220 -25.58 -0.82 9.29
CA MET A 220 -26.06 -0.34 10.58
C MET A 220 -24.90 0.17 11.46
N ARG A 221 -25.05 1.40 11.99
CA ARG A 221 -24.07 2.00 12.91
C ARG A 221 -23.83 1.06 14.11
N GLY A 222 -22.57 0.78 14.40
CA GLY A 222 -22.17 -0.08 15.52
C GLY A 222 -22.06 -1.57 15.20
N LYS A 223 -22.71 -2.11 14.16
CA LYS A 223 -22.59 -3.54 13.77
C LYS A 223 -21.13 -3.96 13.59
N SER A 224 -20.39 -3.22 12.76
CA SER A 224 -18.97 -3.47 12.49
C SER A 224 -18.11 -3.36 13.75
N LEU A 225 -18.43 -2.45 14.66
CA LEU A 225 -17.69 -2.30 15.92
C LEU A 225 -17.93 -3.49 16.85
N LEU A 226 -19.18 -3.94 16.99
CA LEU A 226 -19.55 -5.11 17.80
C LEU A 226 -18.92 -6.40 17.26
N HIS A 227 -18.97 -6.60 15.94
CA HIS A 227 -18.35 -7.74 15.29
C HIS A 227 -16.84 -7.77 15.55
N ARG A 228 -16.13 -6.66 15.30
CA ARG A 228 -14.68 -6.56 15.51
C ARG A 228 -14.29 -6.66 16.98
N GLY A 229 -15.07 -6.06 17.87
CA GLY A 229 -14.88 -6.18 19.32
C GLY A 229 -15.07 -7.60 19.86
N SER A 230 -15.74 -8.49 19.10
CA SER A 230 -15.88 -9.90 19.47
C SER A 230 -14.65 -10.75 19.13
N MET A 231 -13.75 -10.24 18.29
CA MET A 231 -12.61 -10.95 17.70
C MET A 231 -11.28 -10.56 18.38
N THR A 232 -10.31 -11.48 18.43
CA THR A 232 -8.92 -11.14 18.78
C THR A 232 -8.27 -10.28 17.70
N LEU A 233 -7.09 -9.72 17.98
CA LEU A 233 -6.37 -8.89 17.00
C LEU A 233 -5.98 -9.73 15.78
N GLU A 234 -5.50 -10.94 16.03
CA GLU A 234 -5.06 -11.91 15.03
C GLU A 234 -6.20 -12.37 14.11
N GLU A 235 -7.41 -12.50 14.67
CA GLU A 235 -8.58 -12.90 13.88
C GLU A 235 -9.05 -11.78 12.92
N ARG A 236 -8.89 -10.51 13.32
CA ARG A 236 -9.50 -9.37 12.61
C ARG A 236 -8.52 -8.51 11.81
N TYR A 237 -7.24 -8.52 12.14
CA TYR A 237 -6.22 -7.71 11.47
C TYR A 237 -5.18 -8.59 10.77
N TYR A 238 -5.08 -8.43 9.46
CA TYR A 238 -4.20 -9.20 8.58
C TYR A 238 -3.84 -8.41 7.32
N GLY A 239 -3.86 -7.07 7.45
CA GLY A 239 -3.59 -6.12 6.39
C GLY A 239 -4.68 -5.06 6.23
N ASN A 240 -4.31 -3.95 5.58
CA ASN A 240 -5.16 -2.76 5.42
C ASN A 240 -6.32 -2.93 4.42
N ALA A 241 -6.21 -3.85 3.46
CA ALA A 241 -7.16 -3.97 2.34
C ALA A 241 -7.80 -5.37 2.25
N ARG A 242 -8.78 -5.66 3.12
CA ARG A 242 -9.66 -6.82 2.93
C ARG A 242 -10.64 -6.55 1.78
N SER A 243 -10.47 -7.25 0.65
CA SER A 243 -11.43 -7.19 -0.47
C SER A 243 -12.66 -8.08 -0.28
N PHE A 244 -12.47 -9.30 0.25
CA PHE A 244 -13.55 -10.29 0.39
C PHE A 244 -13.69 -10.80 1.82
N SER A 245 -14.93 -11.09 2.23
CA SER A 245 -15.19 -12.00 3.35
C SER A 245 -15.19 -13.46 2.90
N ASP A 246 -15.03 -14.40 3.83
CA ASP A 246 -14.98 -15.83 3.53
C ASP A 246 -16.31 -16.31 2.91
N ALA A 247 -17.43 -15.73 3.34
CA ALA A 247 -18.73 -15.98 2.71
C ALA A 247 -18.74 -15.50 1.25
N GLN A 248 -18.20 -14.31 0.98
CA GLN A 248 -18.11 -13.78 -0.38
C GLN A 248 -17.10 -14.55 -1.25
N LEU A 249 -16.03 -15.10 -0.66
CA LEU A 249 -15.08 -15.97 -1.36
C LEU A 249 -15.76 -17.28 -1.78
N ARG A 250 -16.58 -17.88 -0.91
CA ARG A 250 -17.36 -19.09 -1.23
C ARG A 250 -18.26 -18.89 -2.45
N ASP A 251 -18.82 -17.69 -2.61
CA ASP A 251 -19.72 -17.37 -3.71
C ASP A 251 -19.01 -17.21 -5.06
N VAL A 252 -17.68 -17.00 -5.07
CA VAL A 252 -16.91 -16.72 -6.30
C VAL A 252 -15.79 -17.72 -6.58
N LEU A 253 -15.40 -18.56 -5.63
CA LEU A 253 -14.36 -19.57 -5.79
C LEU A 253 -14.96 -20.98 -5.76
N PRO A 254 -15.08 -21.69 -6.89
CA PRO A 254 -15.56 -23.07 -6.93
C PRO A 254 -14.74 -24.02 -6.04
N GLY A 255 -13.43 -23.74 -5.91
CA GLY A 255 -12.51 -24.50 -5.05
C GLY A 255 -12.38 -23.98 -3.62
N PHE A 256 -13.32 -23.16 -3.12
CA PHE A 256 -13.24 -22.59 -1.78
C PHE A 256 -13.12 -23.68 -0.70
N ARG A 257 -12.14 -23.51 0.18
CA ARG A 257 -11.83 -24.40 1.29
C ARG A 257 -11.91 -23.63 2.60
N PRO A 258 -12.89 -23.90 3.49
CA PRO A 258 -13.05 -23.16 4.75
C PRO A 258 -11.88 -23.34 5.72
N GLU A 259 -11.08 -24.39 5.55
CA GLU A 259 -9.86 -24.62 6.31
C GLU A 259 -8.69 -23.72 5.89
N TRP A 260 -8.73 -23.13 4.70
CA TRP A 260 -7.71 -22.19 4.22
C TRP A 260 -8.08 -20.78 4.66
N THR A 261 -7.25 -20.21 5.53
CA THR A 261 -7.53 -18.92 6.15
C THR A 261 -6.31 -18.01 6.09
N HIS A 262 -6.54 -16.73 6.34
CA HIS A 262 -5.46 -15.75 6.50
C HIS A 262 -4.41 -16.12 7.57
N THR A 263 -4.76 -16.98 8.53
CA THR A 263 -3.86 -17.45 9.58
C THR A 263 -2.76 -18.37 9.05
N ASP A 264 -2.97 -19.02 7.89
CA ASP A 264 -1.94 -19.81 7.22
C ASP A 264 -0.71 -18.96 6.85
N VAL A 265 -0.94 -17.66 6.62
CA VAL A 265 0.10 -16.66 6.34
C VAL A 265 0.52 -15.91 7.61
N THR A 266 -0.44 -15.51 8.43
CA THR A 266 -0.20 -14.51 9.49
C THR A 266 0.16 -15.09 10.85
N ALA A 267 -0.16 -16.36 11.15
CA ALA A 267 0.01 -16.92 12.49
C ALA A 267 1.48 -16.94 12.96
N SER A 268 2.41 -17.36 12.09
CA SER A 268 3.84 -17.41 12.39
C SER A 268 4.45 -16.02 12.59
N VAL A 269 3.94 -15.01 11.87
CA VAL A 269 4.35 -13.61 12.01
C VAL A 269 3.80 -13.02 13.32
N TYR A 270 2.56 -13.33 13.69
CA TYR A 270 1.97 -12.90 14.96
C TYR A 270 2.63 -13.54 16.18
N ALA A 271 3.14 -14.76 16.06
CA ALA A 271 3.85 -15.44 17.14
C ALA A 271 5.15 -14.71 17.52
N GLN A 272 5.83 -14.08 16.55
CA GLN A 272 7.07 -13.33 16.78
C GLN A 272 6.85 -12.01 17.53
N SER A 273 5.64 -11.44 17.46
CA SER A 273 5.27 -10.20 18.14
C SER A 273 4.42 -10.43 19.40
N ALA A 274 4.48 -11.65 19.96
CA ALA A 274 3.77 -11.98 21.19
C ALA A 274 4.20 -11.05 22.34
N GLY A 275 3.24 -10.46 23.04
CA GLY A 275 3.47 -9.56 24.16
C GLY A 275 3.73 -8.09 23.79
N TRP A 276 3.86 -7.74 22.51
CA TRP A 276 3.93 -6.34 22.09
C TRP A 276 2.56 -5.66 22.20
N ASP A 277 2.56 -4.32 22.21
CA ASP A 277 1.32 -3.56 22.15
C ASP A 277 0.57 -3.83 20.82
N PRO A 278 -0.77 -3.69 20.78
CA PRO A 278 -1.55 -4.01 19.59
C PRO A 278 -1.10 -3.27 18.32
N VAL A 279 -0.63 -2.03 18.41
CA VAL A 279 -0.22 -1.23 17.24
C VAL A 279 1.10 -1.75 16.70
N ALA A 280 2.09 -2.01 17.56
CA ALA A 280 3.35 -2.62 17.14
C ALA A 280 3.13 -4.00 16.51
N ARG A 281 2.15 -4.79 16.99
CA ARG A 281 1.79 -6.08 16.37
C ARG A 281 1.18 -5.91 14.98
N MET A 282 0.33 -4.90 14.78
CA MET A 282 -0.23 -4.56 13.46
C MET A 282 0.87 -4.07 12.51
N GLN A 283 1.77 -3.18 12.97
CA GLN A 283 2.93 -2.73 12.17
C GLN A 283 3.82 -3.91 11.79
N HIS A 284 4.09 -4.83 12.72
CA HIS A 284 4.88 -6.03 12.44
C HIS A 284 4.25 -6.88 11.34
N ILE A 285 2.93 -7.12 11.39
CA ILE A 285 2.23 -7.85 10.33
C ILE A 285 2.36 -7.11 9.00
N ASP A 286 2.12 -5.80 8.99
CA ASP A 286 2.21 -5.00 7.77
C ASP A 286 3.62 -5.01 7.17
N LEU A 287 4.70 -5.03 7.96
CA LEU A 287 6.06 -5.18 7.41
C LEU A 287 6.22 -6.47 6.59
N PHE A 288 5.55 -7.55 7.00
CA PHE A 288 5.67 -8.87 6.37
C PHE A 288 4.56 -9.20 5.36
N THR A 289 3.46 -8.46 5.31
CA THR A 289 2.37 -8.74 4.35
C THR A 289 2.07 -7.54 3.45
N TRP A 290 2.00 -6.34 4.02
CA TRP A 290 1.53 -5.14 3.33
C TRP A 290 2.68 -4.37 2.66
N LEU A 291 3.71 -3.99 3.43
CA LEU A 291 4.84 -3.20 2.96
C LEU A 291 5.55 -3.88 1.79
N ARG A 292 5.97 -5.13 2.00
CA ARG A 292 6.68 -5.89 0.96
C ARG A 292 5.75 -6.53 -0.08
N GLY A 293 4.51 -6.84 0.29
CA GLY A 293 3.58 -7.57 -0.59
C GLY A 293 2.73 -6.67 -1.51
N ASP A 294 2.61 -5.39 -1.18
CA ASP A 294 1.79 -4.43 -1.92
C ASP A 294 2.58 -3.14 -2.20
N ILE A 295 3.00 -2.43 -1.15
CA ILE A 295 3.57 -1.07 -1.25
C ILE A 295 4.87 -1.04 -2.06
N LEU A 296 5.88 -1.83 -1.65
CA LEU A 296 7.19 -1.82 -2.28
C LEU A 296 7.20 -2.54 -3.63
N VAL A 297 6.43 -3.62 -3.79
CA VAL A 297 6.32 -4.32 -5.09
C VAL A 297 5.70 -3.40 -6.13
N LYS A 298 4.63 -2.68 -5.79
CA LYS A 298 4.06 -1.65 -6.66
C LYS A 298 5.10 -0.58 -6.98
N ALA A 299 5.75 -0.04 -5.96
CA ALA A 299 6.63 1.10 -6.14
C ALA A 299 7.85 0.77 -7.00
N ASP A 300 8.51 -0.36 -6.73
CA ASP A 300 9.65 -0.86 -7.49
C ASP A 300 9.26 -1.26 -8.91
N LYS A 301 8.27 -2.15 -9.09
CA LYS A 301 7.90 -2.65 -10.41
C LYS A 301 7.40 -1.56 -11.35
N MET A 302 6.59 -0.60 -10.86
CA MET A 302 6.03 0.46 -11.71
C MET A 302 7.07 1.51 -12.10
N THR A 303 8.06 1.77 -11.23
CA THR A 303 9.14 2.70 -11.55
C THR A 303 10.19 2.05 -12.46
N MET A 304 10.56 0.79 -12.18
CA MET A 304 11.50 0.02 -13.00
C MET A 304 10.93 -0.35 -14.37
N ALA A 305 9.61 -0.53 -14.51
CA ALA A 305 8.95 -0.63 -15.81
C ALA A 305 9.22 0.58 -16.73
N ASN A 306 9.59 1.72 -16.14
CA ASN A 306 9.98 2.93 -16.85
C ASN A 306 11.48 3.24 -16.68
N SER A 307 12.32 2.27 -16.31
CA SER A 307 13.75 2.46 -16.07
C SER A 307 14.08 3.65 -15.15
N LEU A 308 13.26 3.85 -14.12
CA LEU A 308 13.38 4.92 -13.12
C LEU A 308 13.70 4.30 -11.77
N GLU A 309 14.84 4.66 -11.18
CA GLU A 309 15.24 4.18 -9.86
C GLU A 309 14.43 4.91 -8.78
N LEU A 310 13.74 4.16 -7.93
CA LEU A 310 13.04 4.69 -6.77
C LEU A 310 13.86 4.52 -5.49
N ARG A 311 13.94 5.58 -4.69
CA ARG A 311 14.56 5.58 -3.37
C ARG A 311 13.53 5.93 -2.30
N VAL A 312 13.61 5.28 -1.14
CA VAL A 312 12.61 5.35 -0.07
C VAL A 312 13.26 5.72 1.27
N PRO A 313 13.58 7.01 1.49
CA PRO A 313 14.36 7.44 2.67
C PRO A 313 13.73 7.05 4.02
N PHE A 314 12.41 6.92 4.10
CA PHE A 314 11.73 6.47 5.31
C PHE A 314 12.08 5.02 5.71
N LEU A 315 12.53 4.18 4.78
CA LEU A 315 12.91 2.79 5.04
C LEU A 315 14.41 2.59 5.27
N ASP A 316 15.15 3.68 5.45
CA ASP A 316 16.54 3.62 5.92
C ASP A 316 16.60 2.88 7.28
N PRO A 317 17.56 1.96 7.49
CA PRO A 317 17.71 1.24 8.75
C PRO A 317 17.79 2.14 9.99
N GLU A 318 18.40 3.32 9.88
CA GLU A 318 18.51 4.30 10.97
C GLU A 318 17.16 4.95 11.25
N VAL A 319 16.38 5.26 10.22
CA VAL A 319 14.99 5.77 10.38
C VAL A 319 14.13 4.71 11.07
N PHE A 320 14.27 3.44 10.69
CA PHE A 320 13.61 2.33 11.38
C PHE A 320 14.07 2.20 12.84
N ALA A 321 15.37 2.35 13.11
CA ALA A 321 15.91 2.27 14.47
C ALA A 321 15.30 3.34 15.40
N VAL A 322 15.04 4.54 14.89
CA VAL A 322 14.33 5.61 15.62
C VAL A 322 12.84 5.31 15.74
N ALA A 323 12.15 5.03 14.62
CA ALA A 323 10.70 4.81 14.59
C ALA A 323 10.25 3.60 15.43
N SER A 324 11.08 2.54 15.49
CA SER A 324 10.80 1.32 16.25
C SER A 324 10.80 1.53 17.77
N ARG A 325 11.42 2.61 18.26
CA ARG A 325 11.46 2.99 19.68
C ARG A 325 10.31 3.87 20.11
N LEU A 326 9.50 4.37 19.18
CA LEU A 326 8.39 5.25 19.51
C LEU A 326 7.26 4.52 20.26
N PRO A 327 6.77 5.06 21.40
CA PRO A 327 5.61 4.52 22.09
C PRO A 327 4.32 4.77 21.29
N VAL A 328 3.25 4.06 21.65
CA VAL A 328 1.97 4.08 20.92
C VAL A 328 1.35 5.48 20.84
N ASP A 329 1.40 6.23 21.94
CA ASP A 329 0.88 7.60 22.04
C ASP A 329 1.68 8.61 21.22
N ALA A 330 2.96 8.33 20.93
CA ALA A 330 3.77 9.07 19.98
C ALA A 330 3.45 8.73 18.52
N LYS A 331 2.82 7.58 18.25
CA LYS A 331 2.43 7.17 16.88
C LYS A 331 1.00 7.62 16.55
N ILE A 332 0.06 7.34 17.45
CA ILE A 332 -1.36 7.57 17.23
C ILE A 332 -2.04 8.20 18.44
N THR A 333 -3.07 9.00 18.17
CA THR A 333 -3.99 9.49 19.20
C THR A 333 -5.43 9.11 18.84
N ARG A 334 -6.39 9.52 19.68
CA ARG A 334 -7.81 9.35 19.37
C ARG A 334 -8.25 10.06 18.10
N THR A 335 -7.51 11.07 17.63
CA THR A 335 -7.90 11.91 16.48
C THR A 335 -6.86 11.93 15.36
N THR A 336 -5.60 11.58 15.63
CA THR A 336 -4.50 11.71 14.66
C THR A 336 -3.65 10.46 14.53
N THR A 337 -2.91 10.39 13.44
CA THR A 337 -1.89 9.38 13.13
C THR A 337 -0.56 10.08 12.84
N LYS A 338 0.55 9.34 12.91
CA LYS A 338 1.91 9.87 12.75
C LYS A 338 2.21 11.04 13.70
N TYR A 339 1.76 10.97 14.96
CA TYR A 339 1.77 12.14 15.85
C TYR A 339 3.17 12.75 16.01
N ALA A 340 4.16 11.98 16.46
CA ALA A 340 5.52 12.44 16.65
C ALA A 340 6.18 12.88 15.34
N LEU A 341 5.90 12.18 14.24
CA LEU A 341 6.40 12.58 12.92
C LEU A 341 5.85 13.94 12.49
N ARG A 342 4.55 14.21 12.70
CA ARG A 342 3.97 15.53 12.43
C ARG A 342 4.64 16.61 13.29
N ARG A 343 4.86 16.34 14.58
CA ARG A 343 5.56 17.29 15.48
C ARG A 343 7.00 17.56 15.02
N ALA A 344 7.73 16.52 14.62
CA ALA A 344 9.09 16.64 14.12
C ALA A 344 9.18 17.42 12.79
N LEU A 345 8.18 17.25 11.90
CA LEU A 345 8.17 17.86 10.57
C LEU A 345 7.54 19.26 10.51
N GLU A 346 6.92 19.75 11.59
CA GLU A 346 6.34 21.09 11.69
C GLU A 346 7.27 22.24 11.19
N PRO A 347 8.59 22.26 11.48
CA PRO A 347 9.50 23.28 10.93
C PRO A 347 9.95 23.03 9.49
N ILE A 348 9.61 21.89 8.88
CA ILE A 348 10.08 21.47 7.55
C ILE A 348 9.00 21.61 6.49
N VAL A 349 7.77 21.21 6.80
CA VAL A 349 6.67 21.15 5.83
C VAL A 349 5.74 22.36 5.91
N PRO A 350 5.13 22.78 4.80
CA PRO A 350 4.08 23.81 4.82
C PRO A 350 2.89 23.44 5.72
N ALA A 351 2.35 24.44 6.42
CA ALA A 351 1.28 24.24 7.41
C ALA A 351 0.00 23.59 6.82
N HIS A 352 -0.32 23.84 5.55
CA HIS A 352 -1.52 23.26 4.90
C HIS A 352 -1.45 21.74 4.73
N VAL A 353 -0.24 21.16 4.77
CA VAL A 353 -0.03 19.70 4.66
C VAL A 353 0.00 19.04 6.03
N LEU A 354 0.48 19.75 7.05
CA LEU A 354 0.75 19.21 8.39
C LEU A 354 -0.45 18.56 9.06
N HIS A 355 -1.66 19.09 8.83
CA HIS A 355 -2.91 18.57 9.42
C HIS A 355 -3.84 17.94 8.39
N ARG A 356 -3.39 17.81 7.14
CA ARG A 356 -4.20 17.20 6.09
C ARG A 356 -4.43 15.72 6.42
N PRO A 357 -5.68 15.23 6.34
CA PRO A 357 -5.95 13.81 6.38
C PRO A 357 -5.19 13.12 5.24
N LYS A 358 -4.68 11.92 5.51
CA LYS A 358 -4.06 11.11 4.46
C LYS A 358 -5.10 10.81 3.38
N LEU A 359 -4.80 11.21 2.15
CA LEU A 359 -5.43 10.72 0.95
C LEU A 359 -4.34 9.91 0.23
N GLY A 360 -4.59 8.62 -0.01
CA GLY A 360 -3.75 7.88 -0.95
C GLY A 360 -4.15 8.25 -2.38
N PHE A 361 -3.44 7.74 -3.40
CA PHE A 361 -3.80 7.94 -4.81
C PHE A 361 -5.23 7.42 -5.10
N PRO A 362 -6.25 8.29 -5.16
CA PRO A 362 -7.63 7.84 -5.21
C PRO A 362 -7.99 7.56 -6.67
N VAL A 363 -8.14 6.29 -7.03
CA VAL A 363 -8.54 5.90 -8.39
C VAL A 363 -10.06 5.76 -8.46
N PRO A 364 -10.75 6.40 -9.42
CA PRO A 364 -12.22 6.39 -9.52
C PRO A 364 -12.79 5.08 -10.09
N ILE A 365 -12.22 3.92 -9.74
CA ILE A 365 -12.64 2.60 -10.24
C ILE A 365 -14.13 2.33 -10.01
N ARG A 366 -14.70 2.82 -8.90
CA ARG A 366 -16.13 2.70 -8.59
C ARG A 366 -17.02 3.35 -9.65
N HIS A 367 -16.58 4.48 -10.19
CA HIS A 367 -17.37 5.21 -11.18
C HIS A 367 -17.17 4.61 -12.57
N TRP A 368 -15.92 4.31 -12.92
CA TRP A 368 -15.58 3.73 -14.22
C TRP A 368 -16.14 2.32 -14.41
N LEU A 369 -16.17 1.48 -13.37
CA LEU A 369 -16.82 0.17 -13.41
C LEU A 369 -18.35 0.23 -13.34
N ARG A 370 -18.94 1.41 -13.06
CA ARG A 370 -20.40 1.56 -13.01
C ARG A 370 -20.98 2.05 -14.33
N ALA A 371 -20.34 3.05 -14.94
CA ALA A 371 -20.86 3.71 -16.14
C ALA A 371 -19.75 4.40 -16.96
N GLY A 372 -18.54 3.84 -16.97
CA GLY A 372 -17.40 4.42 -17.71
C GLY A 372 -16.62 3.37 -18.51
N GLU A 373 -15.42 3.76 -18.90
CA GLU A 373 -14.56 3.07 -19.87
C GLU A 373 -14.08 1.69 -19.38
N LEU A 374 -14.06 1.48 -18.06
CA LEU A 374 -13.76 0.17 -17.47
C LEU A 374 -14.90 -0.83 -17.59
N LEU A 375 -16.14 -0.39 -17.83
CA LEU A 375 -17.31 -1.27 -17.83
C LEU A 375 -17.26 -2.28 -18.98
N ASP A 376 -17.08 -1.79 -20.21
CA ASP A 376 -17.04 -2.64 -21.41
C ASP A 376 -15.82 -3.56 -21.40
N TRP A 377 -14.67 -3.04 -20.97
CA TRP A 377 -13.47 -3.84 -20.74
C TRP A 377 -13.73 -4.97 -19.73
N ALA A 378 -14.36 -4.66 -18.59
CA ALA A 378 -14.63 -5.65 -17.56
C ALA A 378 -15.58 -6.75 -18.04
N TYR A 379 -16.65 -6.39 -18.76
CA TYR A 379 -17.56 -7.38 -19.34
C TYR A 379 -16.90 -8.22 -20.43
N GLY A 380 -16.08 -7.61 -21.29
CA GLY A 380 -15.31 -8.30 -22.31
C GLY A 380 -14.35 -9.33 -21.69
N LEU A 381 -13.58 -8.90 -20.69
CA LEU A 381 -12.63 -9.77 -19.98
C LEU A 381 -13.33 -10.94 -19.28
N VAL A 382 -14.45 -10.70 -18.60
CA VAL A 382 -15.24 -11.77 -17.96
C VAL A 382 -15.78 -12.75 -19.01
N ALA A 383 -16.26 -12.26 -20.15
CA ALA A 383 -16.83 -13.10 -21.20
C ALA A 383 -15.79 -13.98 -21.91
N SER A 384 -14.55 -13.50 -22.05
CA SER A 384 -13.47 -14.22 -22.73
C SER A 384 -12.57 -15.04 -21.80
N SER A 385 -12.71 -14.87 -20.48
CA SER A 385 -11.84 -15.52 -19.48
C SER A 385 -11.99 -17.05 -19.48
N GLN A 386 -10.87 -17.77 -19.42
CA GLN A 386 -10.83 -19.22 -19.25
C GLN A 386 -10.54 -19.62 -17.79
N ALA A 387 -10.51 -18.64 -16.87
CA ALA A 387 -10.33 -18.85 -15.44
C ALA A 387 -11.57 -19.45 -14.73
N GLY A 388 -12.59 -19.90 -15.48
CA GLY A 388 -13.85 -20.42 -14.95
C GLY A 388 -13.73 -21.64 -14.02
N HIS A 389 -12.60 -22.35 -14.09
CA HIS A 389 -12.26 -23.45 -13.20
C HIS A 389 -11.73 -22.99 -11.83
N LEU A 390 -11.32 -21.72 -11.69
CA LEU A 390 -10.82 -21.11 -10.45
C LEU A 390 -11.78 -20.07 -9.88
N VAL A 391 -12.54 -19.40 -10.74
CA VAL A 391 -13.46 -18.31 -10.40
C VAL A 391 -14.80 -18.55 -11.09
N ASP A 392 -15.92 -18.44 -10.36
CA ASP A 392 -17.27 -18.51 -10.95
C ASP A 392 -17.54 -17.23 -11.78
N LEU A 393 -17.32 -17.32 -13.09
CA LEU A 393 -17.53 -16.22 -14.03
C LEU A 393 -18.98 -15.72 -14.05
N GLY A 394 -19.95 -16.60 -13.78
CA GLY A 394 -21.36 -16.23 -13.65
C GLY A 394 -21.61 -15.35 -12.42
N ALA A 395 -20.96 -15.68 -11.29
CA ALA A 395 -20.98 -14.84 -10.09
C ALA A 395 -20.32 -13.48 -10.32
N VAL A 396 -19.17 -13.44 -11.03
CA VAL A 396 -18.52 -12.17 -11.39
C VAL A 396 -19.41 -11.33 -12.30
N ARG A 397 -20.08 -11.94 -13.29
CA ARG A 397 -21.01 -11.25 -14.18
C ARG A 397 -22.17 -10.63 -13.42
N ARG A 398 -22.80 -11.38 -12.51
CA ARG A 398 -23.86 -10.85 -11.63
C ARG A 398 -23.36 -9.68 -10.79
N MET A 399 -22.15 -9.79 -10.25
CA MET A 399 -21.51 -8.74 -9.46
C MET A 399 -21.29 -7.44 -10.28
N LEU A 400 -20.91 -7.57 -11.56
CA LEU A 400 -20.83 -6.44 -12.49
C LEU A 400 -22.20 -5.79 -12.73
N ASP A 401 -23.22 -6.61 -13.00
CA ASP A 401 -24.59 -6.14 -13.25
C ASP A 401 -25.17 -5.42 -12.02
N GLU A 402 -24.98 -5.97 -10.82
CA GLU A 402 -25.37 -5.35 -9.54
C GLU A 402 -24.68 -4.00 -9.31
N HIS A 403 -23.37 -3.92 -9.61
CA HIS A 403 -22.60 -2.68 -9.44
C HIS A 403 -23.05 -1.59 -10.41
N ARG A 404 -23.20 -1.96 -11.69
CA ARG A 404 -23.70 -1.08 -12.76
C ARG A 404 -25.06 -0.51 -12.39
N ASN A 405 -26.00 -1.36 -12.00
CA ASN A 405 -27.37 -0.98 -11.67
C ASN A 405 -27.50 -0.26 -10.32
N GLY A 406 -26.44 -0.23 -9.50
CA GLY A 406 -26.41 0.43 -8.19
C GLY A 406 -27.07 -0.38 -7.07
N ALA A 407 -27.25 -1.69 -7.25
CA ALA A 407 -27.72 -2.60 -6.21
C ALA A 407 -26.67 -2.81 -5.10
N GLY A 408 -25.39 -2.56 -5.39
CA GLY A 408 -24.30 -2.59 -4.41
C GLY A 408 -23.00 -1.95 -4.90
N ASP A 409 -22.08 -1.67 -3.97
CA ASP A 409 -20.70 -1.29 -4.31
C ASP A 409 -19.81 -2.55 -4.30
N HIS A 410 -19.43 -2.99 -5.50
CA HIS A 410 -18.57 -4.15 -5.70
C HIS A 410 -17.20 -3.78 -6.26
N SER A 411 -16.88 -2.49 -6.37
CA SER A 411 -15.71 -1.96 -7.08
C SER A 411 -14.40 -2.64 -6.70
N ARG A 412 -14.08 -2.75 -5.41
CA ARG A 412 -12.84 -3.40 -4.92
C ARG A 412 -12.79 -4.91 -5.22
N ARG A 413 -13.93 -5.60 -5.07
CA ARG A 413 -14.04 -7.05 -5.31
C ARG A 413 -13.91 -7.35 -6.80
N LEU A 414 -14.62 -6.61 -7.63
CA LEU A 414 -14.53 -6.66 -9.08
C LEU A 414 -13.10 -6.40 -9.54
N TRP A 415 -12.47 -5.32 -9.06
CA TRP A 415 -11.08 -5.01 -9.42
C TRP A 415 -10.12 -6.16 -9.09
N THR A 416 -10.25 -6.76 -7.90
CA THR A 416 -9.43 -7.92 -7.49
C THR A 416 -9.57 -9.09 -8.47
N LEU A 417 -10.80 -9.44 -8.84
CA LEU A 417 -11.07 -10.55 -9.75
C LEU A 417 -10.66 -10.23 -11.19
N LEU A 418 -10.86 -8.99 -11.65
CA LEU A 418 -10.50 -8.54 -12.99
C LEU A 418 -8.97 -8.56 -13.18
N ILE A 419 -8.20 -8.07 -12.21
CA ILE A 419 -6.73 -8.15 -12.26
C ILE A 419 -6.26 -9.61 -12.23
N PHE A 420 -6.87 -10.47 -11.42
CA PHE A 420 -6.55 -11.90 -11.43
C PHE A 420 -6.83 -12.55 -12.81
N MET A 421 -8.00 -12.27 -13.41
CA MET A 421 -8.35 -12.80 -14.74
C MET A 421 -7.42 -12.26 -15.83
N LEU A 422 -7.02 -10.99 -15.77
CA LEU A 422 -6.06 -10.43 -16.71
C LEU A 422 -4.67 -11.09 -16.56
N TRP A 423 -4.20 -11.27 -15.33
CA TRP A 423 -2.97 -12.03 -15.07
C TRP A 423 -3.04 -13.45 -15.61
N HIS A 424 -4.16 -14.14 -15.38
CA HIS A 424 -4.38 -15.50 -15.88
C HIS A 424 -4.39 -15.54 -17.42
N ALA A 425 -5.04 -14.57 -18.06
CA ALA A 425 -5.06 -14.41 -19.51
C ALA A 425 -3.67 -14.21 -20.11
N ILE A 426 -2.78 -13.47 -19.43
CA ILE A 426 -1.40 -13.21 -19.87
C ILE A 426 -0.50 -14.43 -19.64
N PHE A 427 -0.45 -14.96 -18.41
CA PHE A 427 0.59 -15.91 -17.99
C PHE A 427 0.18 -17.37 -18.10
N VAL A 428 -1.12 -17.69 -18.02
CA VAL A 428 -1.63 -19.07 -18.04
C VAL A 428 -2.24 -19.40 -19.39
N GLU A 429 -3.24 -18.62 -19.82
CA GLU A 429 -3.96 -18.86 -21.08
C GLU A 429 -3.14 -18.41 -22.29
N ARG A 430 -2.31 -17.37 -22.12
CA ARG A 430 -1.63 -16.65 -23.20
C ARG A 430 -2.59 -16.11 -24.26
N SER A 431 -3.82 -15.80 -23.85
CA SER A 431 -4.88 -15.21 -24.68
C SER A 431 -4.71 -13.70 -24.85
N VAL A 432 -4.00 -13.06 -23.92
CA VAL A 432 -3.57 -11.65 -24.00
C VAL A 432 -2.05 -11.63 -24.08
N VAL A 433 -1.50 -11.00 -25.13
CA VAL A 433 -0.06 -10.79 -25.28
C VAL A 433 0.22 -9.29 -25.16
N PRO A 434 0.73 -8.83 -24.00
CA PRO A 434 1.10 -7.44 -23.80
C PRO A 434 2.16 -7.00 -24.81
N GLN A 435 1.98 -5.82 -25.38
CA GLN A 435 2.99 -5.18 -26.22
C GLN A 435 3.93 -4.39 -25.31
N ILE A 436 5.06 -5.02 -24.94
CA ILE A 436 6.06 -4.37 -24.11
C ILE A 436 6.94 -3.49 -24.99
N SER A 437 6.92 -2.19 -24.72
CA SER A 437 7.73 -1.21 -25.46
C SER A 437 9.00 -0.86 -24.70
N GLU A 438 10.09 -0.63 -25.42
CA GLU A 438 11.33 -0.07 -24.87
C GLU A 438 11.42 1.42 -25.21
N PRO A 439 10.86 2.30 -24.36
CA PRO A 439 10.87 3.74 -24.64
C PRO A 439 12.29 4.32 -24.59
N HIS A 440 12.66 5.07 -25.62
CA HIS A 440 13.86 5.90 -25.59
C HIS A 440 13.59 7.19 -24.81
N TYR A 441 14.25 7.35 -23.66
CA TYR A 441 14.15 8.55 -22.85
C TYR A 441 15.27 9.56 -23.17
N PRO A 442 14.98 10.87 -23.12
CA PRO A 442 15.96 11.91 -23.48
C PRO A 442 17.13 12.01 -22.49
N VAL A 443 16.95 11.60 -21.24
CA VAL A 443 18.00 11.66 -20.21
C VAL A 443 18.92 10.45 -20.33
N GLN A 444 20.15 10.70 -20.80
CA GLN A 444 21.23 9.73 -20.94
C GLN A 444 22.13 9.69 -19.69
N LEU A 445 22.95 8.63 -19.55
CA LEU A 445 23.81 8.39 -18.36
C LEU A 445 25.03 9.31 -18.40
#